data_AF-A0A837IFK4-F1
#
_entry.id   AF-A0A837IFK4-F1
#
_cell.length_a   1.000
_cell.length_b   1.000
_cell.length_c   1.000
_cell.angle_alpha   90.00
_cell.angle_beta   90.00
_cell.angle_gamma   90.00
#
_symmetry.space_group_name_H-M   'P 1'
#
loop_
_entity.id
_entity.type
_entity.pdbx_description
1 polymer ?
#
loop_
_entity_poly.entity_id
_entity_poly.type
_entity_poly.pdbx_seq_one_letter_code
_entity_poly.pdbx_strand_id
1 'polypeptide(L)'
;IYEDLSPVIYDGHKLPFENKQFDTAVIIHVLHHCEDGIEVLKEAKRVAKRVVFVEDTFRNSFEWLVGAVFDSLGNFEFWWHKYRKVSEWRQILAKNRWKITFFDEWGEMGIASLYGRYCMFVIE
;
A
#
# COMPACT_ATOMS: atom_id res chain seq x y z
N ILE A 1 -18.90 15.98 2.80
CA ILE A 1 -18.00 14.92 3.31
C ILE A 1 -18.85 14.09 4.28
N TYR A 2 -18.82 12.77 4.19
CA TYR A 2 -19.77 11.86 4.85
C TYR A 2 -19.90 12.15 6.37
N GLU A 3 -21.10 12.57 6.81
CA GLU A 3 -21.34 12.98 8.21
C GLU A 3 -21.27 11.80 9.19
N ASP A 4 -21.55 10.59 8.71
CA ASP A 4 -21.56 9.37 9.52
C ASP A 4 -20.18 8.67 9.58
N LEU A 5 -19.14 9.28 9.00
CA LEU A 5 -17.79 8.69 8.99
C LEU A 5 -16.92 9.33 10.07
N SER A 6 -16.65 8.57 11.12
CA SER A 6 -15.72 8.97 12.18
C SER A 6 -14.35 8.31 11.96
N PRO A 7 -13.28 9.06 11.67
CA PRO A 7 -11.93 8.51 11.61
C PRO A 7 -11.47 8.06 13.00
N VAL A 8 -10.65 7.01 13.04
CA VAL A 8 -9.98 6.54 14.25
C VAL A 8 -8.49 6.75 14.08
N ILE A 9 -7.90 7.52 14.99
CA ILE A 9 -6.46 7.75 15.03
C ILE A 9 -5.81 6.59 15.78
N TYR A 10 -4.70 6.07 15.25
CA TYR A 10 -3.86 5.06 15.88
C TYR A 10 -2.38 5.43 15.74
N ASP A 11 -1.51 4.67 16.39
CA ASP A 11 -0.07 4.98 16.56
C ASP A 11 0.82 4.52 15.40
N GLY A 12 0.26 3.96 14.33
CA GLY A 12 1.03 3.38 13.22
C GLY A 12 1.47 1.93 13.45
N HIS A 13 1.30 1.37 14.65
CA HIS A 13 1.77 0.03 15.02
C HIS A 13 0.65 -0.95 15.35
N LYS A 14 -0.41 -0.50 16.03
CA LYS A 14 -1.52 -1.39 16.43
C LYS A 14 -2.87 -0.73 16.24
N LEU A 15 -3.69 -1.35 15.39
CA LEU A 15 -5.06 -0.89 15.17
C LEU A 15 -5.94 -1.25 16.39
N PRO A 16 -6.80 -0.33 16.88
CA PRO A 16 -7.64 -0.53 18.06
C PRO A 16 -8.89 -1.38 17.77
N PHE A 17 -8.71 -2.46 17.01
CA PHE A 17 -9.76 -3.37 16.57
C PHE A 17 -9.38 -4.82 16.87
N GLU A 18 -10.40 -5.65 17.06
CA GLU A 18 -10.24 -7.08 17.33
C GLU A 18 -9.76 -7.84 16.08
N ASN A 19 -9.28 -9.07 16.31
CA ASN A 19 -8.87 -9.94 15.21
C ASN A 19 -10.08 -10.26 14.32
N LYS A 20 -9.93 -10.08 13.00
CA LYS A 20 -10.95 -10.37 11.98
C LYS A 20 -12.29 -9.67 12.23
N GLN A 21 -12.29 -8.52 12.91
CA GLN A 21 -13.45 -7.67 13.13
C GLN A 21 -14.08 -7.20 11.81
N PHE A 22 -13.25 -6.97 10.78
CA PHE A 22 -13.69 -6.51 9.47
C PHE A 22 -13.61 -7.63 8.43
N ASP A 23 -14.52 -7.60 7.46
CA ASP A 23 -14.44 -8.51 6.33
C ASP A 23 -13.31 -8.12 5.36
N THR A 24 -13.13 -6.81 5.10
CA THR A 24 -12.15 -6.30 4.15
C THR A 24 -11.49 -5.02 4.67
N ALA A 25 -10.16 -4.93 4.57
CA ALA A 25 -9.42 -3.67 4.65
C ALA A 25 -8.95 -3.25 3.27
N VAL A 26 -8.95 -1.94 3.00
CA VAL A 26 -8.50 -1.35 1.74
C VAL A 26 -7.39 -0.35 2.03
N ILE A 27 -6.24 -0.49 1.35
CA ILE A 27 -5.06 0.35 1.53
C ILE A 27 -4.58 0.81 0.15
N ILE A 28 -4.56 2.11 -0.10
CA ILE A 28 -4.28 2.65 -1.45
C ILE A 28 -3.23 3.74 -1.32
N HIS A 29 -2.02 3.49 -1.81
CA HIS A 29 -0.87 4.41 -1.73
C HIS A 29 -0.56 4.84 -0.29
N VAL A 30 -0.38 3.89 0.63
CA VAL A 30 -0.14 4.20 2.06
C VAL A 30 1.12 3.52 2.58
N LEU A 31 1.37 2.27 2.21
CA LEU A 31 2.36 1.44 2.90
C LEU A 31 3.79 1.96 2.74
N HIS A 32 4.13 2.58 1.60
CA HIS A 32 5.45 3.18 1.40
C HIS A 32 5.67 4.51 2.14
N HIS A 33 4.59 5.16 2.62
CA HIS A 33 4.64 6.34 3.49
C HIS A 33 4.77 5.98 4.98
N CYS A 34 4.43 4.75 5.37
CA CYS A 34 4.57 4.29 6.75
C CYS A 34 6.04 4.04 7.12
N GLU A 35 6.39 4.31 8.39
CA GLU A 35 7.71 3.97 8.94
C GLU A 35 8.05 2.48 8.75
N ASP A 36 7.09 1.62 9.11
CA ASP A 36 7.06 0.20 8.75
C ASP A 36 5.72 -0.20 8.11
N GLY A 37 5.63 -0.02 6.79
CA GLY A 37 4.47 -0.47 6.01
C GLY A 37 4.18 -1.98 6.09
N ILE A 38 5.16 -2.81 6.44
CA ILE A 38 4.94 -4.26 6.57
C ILE A 38 4.26 -4.58 7.91
N GLU A 39 4.60 -3.85 8.97
CA GLU A 39 3.87 -3.90 10.24
C GLU A 39 2.41 -3.45 10.04
N VAL A 40 2.19 -2.32 9.37
CA VAL A 40 0.84 -1.82 9.05
C VAL A 40 0.04 -2.84 8.23
N LEU A 41 0.64 -3.44 7.20
CA LEU A 41 -0.02 -4.48 6.40
C LEU A 41 -0.38 -5.73 7.24
N LYS A 42 0.48 -6.12 8.19
CA LYS A 42 0.19 -7.23 9.11
C LYS A 42 -0.96 -6.89 10.04
N GLU A 43 -1.01 -5.68 10.58
CA GLU A 43 -2.13 -5.25 11.42
C GLU A 43 -3.44 -5.19 10.64
N ALA A 44 -3.42 -4.66 9.41
CA ALA A 44 -4.58 -4.69 8.53
C ALA A 44 -5.05 -6.14 8.31
N LYS A 45 -4.12 -7.08 8.11
CA LYS A 45 -4.46 -8.50 7.98
C LYS A 45 -4.90 -9.16 9.29
N ARG A 46 -4.47 -8.66 10.44
CA ARG A 46 -4.94 -9.11 11.76
C ARG A 46 -6.39 -8.73 11.96
N VAL A 47 -6.76 -7.48 11.68
CA VAL A 47 -8.11 -6.95 11.93
C VAL A 47 -9.10 -7.29 10.83
N ALA A 48 -8.64 -7.61 9.61
CA ALA A 48 -9.51 -7.93 8.48
C ALA A 48 -9.30 -9.36 7.95
N LYS A 49 -10.39 -9.99 7.50
CA LYS A 49 -10.34 -11.31 6.85
C LYS A 49 -9.63 -11.23 5.49
N ARG A 50 -9.89 -10.17 4.73
CA ARG A 50 -9.28 -9.87 3.43
C ARG A 50 -8.60 -8.51 3.45
N VAL A 51 -7.48 -8.37 2.76
CA VAL A 51 -6.87 -7.05 2.51
C VAL A 51 -6.73 -6.84 1.01
N VAL A 52 -7.23 -5.71 0.53
CA VAL A 52 -6.98 -5.19 -0.82
C VAL A 52 -5.96 -4.07 -0.67
N PHE A 53 -4.83 -4.16 -1.33
CA PHE A 53 -3.87 -3.06 -1.33
C PHE A 53 -3.37 -2.70 -2.72
N VAL A 54 -3.21 -1.40 -2.96
CA VAL A 54 -2.66 -0.80 -4.18
C VAL A 54 -1.45 0.03 -3.80
N GLU A 55 -0.32 -0.19 -4.46
CA GLU A 55 0.94 0.50 -4.17
C GLU A 55 1.68 0.86 -5.45
N ASP A 56 2.42 1.96 -5.39
CA ASP A 56 3.42 2.35 -6.37
C ASP A 56 4.50 1.27 -6.48
N THR A 57 4.85 0.95 -7.72
CA THR A 57 5.88 -0.02 -8.03
C THR A 57 6.70 0.42 -9.23
N PHE A 58 7.79 -0.28 -9.49
CA PHE A 58 8.75 0.08 -10.52
C PHE A 58 9.47 -1.16 -11.02
N ARG A 59 9.93 -1.12 -12.27
CA ARG A 59 10.68 -2.22 -12.89
C ARG A 59 12.19 -1.97 -12.86
N ASN A 60 12.58 -0.71 -12.95
CA ASN A 60 13.96 -0.26 -13.06
C ASN A 60 14.18 1.04 -12.28
N SER A 61 15.45 1.44 -12.13
CA SER A 61 15.83 2.61 -11.33
C SER A 61 15.32 3.93 -11.89
N PHE A 62 15.05 4.02 -13.20
CA PHE A 62 14.51 5.23 -13.81
C PHE A 62 13.04 5.43 -13.41
N GLU A 63 12.21 4.40 -13.53
CA GLU A 63 10.81 4.45 -13.08
C GLU A 63 10.73 4.74 -11.58
N TRP A 64 11.61 4.13 -10.78
CA TRP A 64 11.70 4.39 -9.35
C TRP A 64 11.99 5.88 -9.06
N LEU A 65 12.99 6.46 -9.73
CA LEU A 65 13.38 7.85 -9.51
C LEU A 65 12.26 8.81 -9.93
N VAL A 66 11.67 8.60 -11.11
CA VAL A 66 10.56 9.42 -11.62
C VAL A 66 9.39 9.37 -10.64
N GLY A 67 8.96 8.18 -10.24
CA GLY A 67 7.88 7.99 -9.27
C GLY A 67 8.16 8.69 -7.94
N ALA A 68 9.33 8.45 -7.35
CA ALA A 68 9.71 9.03 -6.06
C ALA A 68 9.72 10.57 -6.06
N VAL A 69 10.21 11.18 -7.14
CA VAL A 69 10.24 12.65 -7.28
C VAL A 69 8.81 13.21 -7.36
N PHE A 70 7.96 12.62 -8.20
CA PHE A 70 6.59 13.11 -8.35
C PHE A 70 5.74 12.88 -7.10
N ASP A 71 5.93 11.75 -6.43
CA ASP A 71 5.25 11.44 -5.18
C ASP A 71 5.65 12.43 -4.07
N SER A 72 6.96 12.68 -3.90
CA SER A 72 7.47 13.66 -2.93
C SER A 72 6.94 15.08 -3.21
N LEU A 73 6.90 15.51 -4.47
CA LEU A 73 6.38 16.82 -4.86
C LEU A 73 4.86 16.93 -4.70
N GLY A 74 4.12 15.89 -5.07
CA GLY A 74 2.66 15.85 -5.02
C GLY A 74 2.13 15.83 -3.59
N ASN A 75 2.81 15.11 -2.69
CA ASN A 75 2.44 14.98 -1.29
C ASN A 75 3.16 15.98 -0.37
N PHE A 76 4.13 16.75 -0.88
CA PHE A 76 4.99 17.65 -0.08
C PHE A 76 5.77 16.90 1.03
N GLU A 77 6.16 15.67 0.73
CA GLU A 77 6.89 14.78 1.63
C GLU A 77 8.30 14.54 1.12
N PHE A 78 9.29 15.22 1.69
CA PHE A 78 10.68 15.18 1.22
C PHE A 78 11.57 14.26 2.07
N TRP A 79 11.12 13.04 2.32
CA TRP A 79 11.89 11.98 2.98
C TRP A 79 11.94 10.72 2.13
N TRP A 80 12.63 9.68 2.61
CA TRP A 80 12.84 8.47 1.83
C TRP A 80 11.69 7.48 2.00
N HIS A 81 10.85 7.34 0.96
CA HIS A 81 9.78 6.34 0.92
C HIS A 81 10.31 4.96 0.52
N LYS A 82 9.73 3.91 1.10
CA LYS A 82 10.13 2.53 0.84
C LYS A 82 9.27 1.90 -0.25
N TYR A 83 9.46 2.31 -1.50
CA TYR A 83 8.81 1.65 -2.64
C TYR A 83 9.31 0.21 -2.81
N ARG A 84 8.48 -0.66 -3.39
CA ARG A 84 8.81 -2.06 -3.63
C ARG A 84 8.42 -2.51 -5.02
N LYS A 85 9.23 -3.38 -5.61
CA LYS A 85 8.90 -4.12 -6.82
C LYS A 85 7.82 -5.16 -6.51
N VAL A 86 7.03 -5.53 -7.51
CA VAL A 86 6.08 -6.66 -7.45
C VAL A 86 6.74 -7.94 -6.92
N SER A 87 7.99 -8.23 -7.31
CA SER A 87 8.73 -9.40 -6.82
C SER A 87 8.96 -9.37 -5.31
N GLU A 88 9.26 -8.20 -4.75
CA GLU A 88 9.49 -8.02 -3.32
C GLU A 88 8.18 -8.16 -2.55
N TRP A 89 7.08 -7.59 -3.06
CA TRP A 89 5.75 -7.82 -2.51
C TRP A 89 5.41 -9.31 -2.48
N ARG A 90 5.58 -10.04 -3.59
CA ARG A 90 5.33 -11.48 -3.63
C ARG A 90 6.15 -12.26 -2.60
N GLN A 91 7.41 -11.90 -2.39
CA GLN A 91 8.26 -12.52 -1.36
C GLN A 91 7.71 -12.26 0.06
N ILE A 92 7.29 -11.03 0.35
CA ILE A 92 6.68 -10.67 1.64
C ILE A 92 5.40 -11.46 1.86
N LEU A 93 4.50 -11.51 0.87
CA LEU A 93 3.23 -12.23 0.98
C LEU A 93 3.46 -13.74 1.19
N ALA A 94 4.40 -14.33 0.45
CA ALA A 94 4.80 -15.73 0.63
C ALA A 94 5.40 -16.01 2.02
N LYS A 95 6.28 -15.12 2.52
CA LYS A 95 6.89 -15.23 3.86
C LYS A 95 5.84 -15.24 4.97
N ASN A 96 4.76 -14.46 4.82
CA ASN A 96 3.66 -14.40 5.78
C ASN A 96 2.59 -15.49 5.55
N ARG A 97 2.75 -16.34 4.52
CA ARG A 97 1.81 -17.42 4.15
C ARG A 97 0.40 -16.89 3.86
N TRP A 98 0.29 -15.67 3.33
CA TRP A 98 -0.99 -15.11 2.91
C TRP A 98 -1.31 -15.55 1.49
N LYS A 99 -2.56 -15.97 1.26
CA LYS A 99 -3.00 -16.43 -0.05
C LYS A 99 -3.31 -15.21 -0.91
N ILE A 100 -2.66 -15.10 -2.06
CA ILE A 100 -3.01 -14.10 -3.07
C ILE A 100 -4.23 -14.63 -3.83
N THR A 101 -5.38 -13.96 -3.69
CA THR A 101 -6.63 -14.32 -4.39
C THR A 101 -6.82 -13.54 -5.67
N PHE A 102 -6.21 -12.36 -5.77
CA PHE A 102 -6.15 -11.57 -6.99
C PHE A 102 -4.86 -10.76 -7.04
N PHE A 103 -4.37 -10.51 -8.25
CA PHE A 103 -3.23 -9.64 -8.52
C PHE A 103 -3.43 -8.96 -9.88
N ASP A 104 -3.08 -7.68 -9.93
CA ASP A 104 -2.93 -6.95 -11.17
C ASP A 104 -1.77 -5.95 -11.10
N GLU A 105 -1.25 -5.54 -12.25
CA GLU A 105 -0.17 -4.56 -12.37
C GLU A 105 -0.36 -3.77 -13.66
N TRP A 106 -0.41 -2.44 -13.54
CA TRP A 106 -0.64 -1.56 -14.68
C TRP A 106 0.30 -0.35 -14.64
N GLY A 107 0.46 0.28 -15.79
CA GLY A 107 1.10 1.58 -15.92
C GLY A 107 0.07 2.60 -16.38
N GLU A 108 0.21 3.83 -15.94
CA GLU A 108 -0.61 4.95 -16.34
C GLU A 108 0.27 6.08 -16.86
N MET A 109 -0.24 6.80 -17.86
CA MET A 109 0.39 7.99 -18.42
C MET A 109 -0.65 9.11 -18.39
N GLY A 110 -0.49 10.07 -17.49
CA GLY A 110 -1.41 11.18 -17.30
C GLY A 110 -0.86 12.50 -17.85
N ILE A 111 -1.76 13.47 -18.04
CA ILE A 111 -1.39 14.86 -18.41
C ILE A 111 -0.79 15.60 -17.19
N ALA A 112 -1.22 15.25 -15.97
CA ALA A 112 -0.73 15.81 -14.70
C ALA A 112 0.32 14.91 -14.00
N SER A 113 0.20 13.59 -14.16
CA SER A 113 1.12 12.58 -13.62
C SER A 113 1.86 11.93 -14.79
N LEU A 114 3.06 12.44 -15.09
CA LEU A 114 3.86 12.13 -16.29
C LEU A 114 4.02 10.63 -16.58
N TYR A 115 4.14 9.78 -15.55
CA TYR A 115 4.12 8.32 -15.64
C TYR A 115 4.00 7.73 -14.24
N GLY A 116 3.13 6.74 -14.05
CA GLY A 116 2.98 5.97 -12.82
C GLY A 116 2.90 4.48 -13.11
N ARG A 117 3.38 3.64 -12.18
CA ARG A 117 3.22 2.19 -12.26
C ARG A 117 2.78 1.66 -10.92
N TYR A 118 1.77 0.80 -10.96
CA TYR A 118 1.04 0.39 -9.78
C TYR A 118 0.85 -1.12 -9.79
N CYS A 119 0.74 -1.69 -8.60
CA CYS A 119 0.29 -3.06 -8.43
C CYS A 119 -0.84 -3.12 -7.41
N MET A 120 -1.75 -4.05 -7.64
CA MET A 120 -2.85 -4.39 -6.75
C MET A 120 -2.70 -5.84 -6.31
N PHE A 121 -2.90 -6.08 -5.02
CA PHE A 121 -3.02 -7.41 -4.47
C PHE A 121 -4.29 -7.52 -3.64
N VAL A 122 -4.95 -8.67 -3.73
CA VAL A 122 -5.97 -9.10 -2.78
C VAL A 122 -5.45 -10.33 -2.06
N ILE A 123 -5.41 -10.25 -0.74
CA ILE A 123 -4.85 -11.30 0.12
C ILE A 123 -5.84 -11.76 1.18
N GLU A 124 -5.81 -13.07 1.47
CA GLU A 124 -6.61 -13.77 2.48
C GLU A 124 -5.76 -14.65 3.39
#